data_AF-A0A524LC95-F1
#
_entry.id   AF-A0A524LC95-F1
#
_cell.length_a   1.000
_cell.length_b   1.000
_cell.length_c   1.000
_cell.angle_alpha   90.00
_cell.angle_beta   90.00
_cell.angle_gamma   90.00
#
_symmetry.space_group_name_H-M   'P 1'
#
loop_
_entity.id
_entity.type
_entity.pdbx_description
1 polymer ?
#
loop_
_entity_poly.entity_id
_entity_poly.type
_entity_poly.pdbx_seq_one_letter_code
_entity_poly.pdbx_strand_id
1 'polypeptide(L)'
;MRADEVKSEFSNLEIHLGDFKDHKFKAKCTVTYEDQMLIMDGGKRIVRVHARNIGNVHLGKNDITIAGLNFEISENEEVSVASGSIKLELGDDSKSWYKELWG
;
A
#
# COMPACT_ATOMS: atom_id res chain seq x y z
N MET A 1 11.85 5.62 -4.46
CA MET A 1 12.29 4.98 -3.19
C MET A 1 11.99 3.48 -3.23
N ARG A 2 12.74 2.64 -2.50
CA ARG A 2 12.53 1.19 -2.44
C ARG A 2 12.85 0.63 -1.05
N ALA A 3 12.03 -0.31 -0.57
CA ALA A 3 12.25 -1.08 0.64
C ALA A 3 11.82 -2.54 0.40
N ASP A 4 12.66 -3.49 0.80
CA ASP A 4 12.42 -4.93 0.61
C ASP A 4 11.94 -5.58 1.92
N GLU A 5 11.25 -6.71 1.82
CA GLU A 5 10.71 -7.48 2.96
C GLU A 5 9.80 -6.70 3.94
N VAL A 6 9.15 -5.64 3.47
CA VAL A 6 8.24 -4.80 4.26
C VAL A 6 7.00 -5.60 4.64
N LYS A 7 6.64 -5.63 5.92
CA LYS A 7 5.35 -6.15 6.34
C LYS A 7 4.28 -5.11 6.04
N SER A 8 3.38 -5.46 5.15
CA SER A 8 2.25 -4.63 4.73
C SER A 8 0.96 -5.22 5.25
N GLU A 9 0.12 -4.38 5.83
CA GLU A 9 -1.23 -4.73 6.30
C GLU A 9 -2.27 -3.86 5.61
N PHE A 10 -3.24 -4.51 5.00
CA PHE A 10 -4.34 -3.91 4.27
C PHE A 10 -5.62 -4.18 5.05
N SER A 11 -6.33 -3.13 5.43
CA SER A 11 -7.45 -3.20 6.37
C SER A 11 -8.60 -2.31 5.93
N ASN A 12 -9.82 -2.65 6.36
CA ASN A 12 -11.05 -1.93 6.01
C ASN A 12 -11.20 -1.79 4.48
N LEU A 13 -10.93 -2.89 3.77
CA LEU A 13 -11.02 -2.90 2.31
C LEU A 13 -12.48 -2.91 1.88
N GLU A 14 -12.82 -1.87 1.12
CA GLU A 14 -14.07 -1.77 0.36
C GLU A 14 -13.73 -1.94 -1.12
N ILE A 15 -14.37 -2.93 -1.74
CA ILE A 15 -14.09 -3.33 -3.12
C ILE A 15 -15.13 -2.67 -4.02
N HIS A 16 -14.66 -1.78 -4.88
CA HIS A 16 -15.51 -1.00 -5.80
C HIS A 16 -15.72 -1.72 -7.12
N LEU A 17 -14.72 -2.50 -7.55
CA LEU A 17 -14.73 -3.24 -8.81
C LEU A 17 -13.87 -4.50 -8.66
N GLY A 18 -14.28 -5.59 -9.29
CA GLY A 18 -13.54 -6.85 -9.34
C GLY A 18 -13.96 -7.88 -8.28
N ASP A 19 -13.35 -9.05 -8.35
CA ASP A 19 -13.77 -10.24 -7.59
C ASP A 19 -12.98 -10.46 -6.29
N PHE A 20 -12.08 -9.54 -5.91
CA PHE A 20 -11.36 -9.64 -4.65
C PHE A 20 -12.34 -9.62 -3.46
N LYS A 21 -12.30 -10.62 -2.59
CA LYS A 21 -13.28 -10.79 -1.48
C LYS A 21 -12.71 -10.52 -0.10
N ASP A 22 -11.39 -10.38 0.03
CA ASP A 22 -10.77 -10.17 1.33
C ASP A 22 -10.97 -8.71 1.79
N HIS A 23 -11.62 -8.53 2.93
CA HIS A 23 -11.77 -7.19 3.55
C HIS A 23 -10.53 -6.74 4.33
N LYS A 24 -9.58 -7.66 4.53
CA LYS A 24 -8.28 -7.41 5.14
C LYS A 24 -7.29 -8.49 4.74
N PHE A 25 -6.02 -8.15 4.57
CA PHE A 25 -4.95 -9.12 4.40
C PHE A 25 -3.59 -8.55 4.81
N LYS A 26 -2.62 -9.44 5.01
CA LYS A 26 -1.22 -9.06 5.26
C LYS A 26 -0.33 -9.74 4.24
N ALA A 27 0.73 -9.05 3.84
CA ALA A 27 1.73 -9.58 2.93
C ALA A 27 3.11 -9.05 3.31
N LYS A 28 4.16 -9.85 3.05
CA LYS A 28 5.51 -9.29 2.93
C LYS A 28 5.69 -8.82 1.50
N CYS A 29 6.03 -7.56 1.33
CA CYS A 29 6.12 -6.92 0.02
C CYS A 29 7.49 -6.29 -0.20
N THR A 30 7.89 -6.22 -1.46
CA THR A 30 8.77 -5.15 -1.92
C THR A 30 7.91 -3.91 -2.11
N VAL A 31 8.27 -2.79 -1.47
CA VAL A 31 7.58 -1.52 -1.62
C VAL A 31 8.45 -0.58 -2.44
N THR A 32 7.91 -0.09 -3.55
CA THR A 32 8.54 0.93 -4.38
C THR A 32 7.65 2.15 -4.51
N TYR A 33 8.28 3.32 -4.59
CA TYR A 33 7.64 4.55 -5.01
C TYR A 33 8.39 5.11 -6.21
N GLU A 34 7.77 5.08 -7.37
CA GLU A 34 8.31 5.52 -8.66
C GLU A 34 7.17 6.07 -9.53
N ASP A 35 7.46 7.06 -10.38
CA ASP A 35 6.47 7.63 -11.33
C ASP A 35 5.10 7.97 -10.72
N GLN A 36 5.10 8.53 -9.50
CA GLN A 36 3.89 8.86 -8.73
C GLN A 36 3.00 7.65 -8.37
N MET A 37 3.58 6.45 -8.35
CA MET A 37 2.94 5.19 -7.99
C MET A 37 3.65 4.56 -6.79
N LEU A 38 2.88 4.27 -5.75
CA LEU A 38 3.29 3.40 -4.66
C LEU A 38 2.89 1.97 -5.03
N ILE A 39 3.87 1.08 -5.14
CA ILE A 39 3.68 -0.31 -5.53
C ILE A 39 4.11 -1.19 -4.36
N MET A 40 3.27 -2.14 -3.97
CA MET A 40 3.56 -3.16 -2.97
C MET A 40 3.45 -4.53 -3.63
N ASP A 41 4.59 -5.10 -4.00
CA ASP A 41 4.68 -6.38 -4.69
C ASP A 41 4.97 -7.51 -3.70
N GLY A 42 3.95 -8.35 -3.45
CA GLY A 42 4.04 -9.58 -2.66
C GLY A 42 4.15 -10.86 -3.50
N GLY A 43 4.51 -10.76 -4.79
CA GLY A 43 4.60 -11.86 -5.74
C GLY A 43 3.24 -12.30 -6.28
N LYS A 44 2.42 -12.95 -5.44
CA LYS A 44 1.06 -13.38 -5.84
C LYS A 44 0.08 -12.22 -5.91
N ARG A 45 0.24 -11.26 -5.00
CA ARG A 45 -0.60 -10.07 -4.86
C ARG A 45 0.25 -8.83 -5.06
N ILE A 46 -0.19 -7.96 -5.95
CA ILE A 46 0.45 -6.67 -6.20
C ILE A 46 -0.58 -5.59 -5.91
N VAL A 47 -0.24 -4.66 -5.04
CA VAL A 47 -1.07 -3.48 -4.77
C VAL A 47 -0.43 -2.26 -5.41
N ARG A 48 -1.22 -1.43 -6.08
CA ARG A 48 -0.76 -0.21 -6.74
C ARG A 48 -1.64 0.98 -6.38
N VAL A 49 -1.04 2.01 -5.81
CA VAL A 49 -1.71 3.24 -5.38
C VAL A 49 -1.07 4.42 -6.08
N HIS A 50 -1.83 5.12 -6.91
CA HIS A 50 -1.36 6.40 -7.46
C HIS A 50 -1.30 7.45 -6.35
N ALA A 51 -0.27 8.29 -6.35
CA ALA A 51 -0.08 9.39 -5.42
C ALA A 51 -1.33 10.28 -5.26
N ARG A 52 -2.10 10.53 -6.33
CA ARG A 52 -3.35 11.30 -6.26
C ARG A 52 -4.47 10.62 -5.47
N ASN A 53 -4.37 9.31 -5.29
CA ASN A 53 -5.33 8.47 -4.55
C ASN A 53 -4.84 8.16 -3.13
N ILE A 54 -3.67 8.70 -2.74
CA ILE A 54 -3.19 8.71 -1.36
C ILE A 54 -3.92 9.84 -0.64
N GLY A 55 -4.77 9.47 0.32
CA GLY A 55 -5.41 10.38 1.24
C GLY A 55 -4.50 10.71 2.42
N ASN A 56 -5.05 10.70 3.63
CA ASN A 56 -4.27 10.97 4.84
C ASN A 56 -3.16 9.94 5.03
N VAL A 57 -1.97 10.45 5.39
CA VAL A 57 -0.80 9.64 5.75
C VAL A 57 -0.44 9.94 7.20
N HIS A 58 -0.21 8.89 7.99
CA HIS A 58 0.20 8.99 9.38
C HIS A 58 1.55 8.31 9.59
N LEU A 59 2.50 9.05 10.15
CA LEU A 59 3.79 8.52 10.57
C LEU A 59 3.68 7.94 11.99
N GLY A 60 3.82 6.61 12.08
CA GLY A 60 4.03 5.90 13.34
C GLY A 60 5.50 5.92 13.75
N LYS A 61 5.85 5.13 14.78
CA LYS A 61 7.24 5.02 15.25
C LYS A 61 8.14 4.34 14.22
N ASN A 62 7.65 3.24 13.66
CA ASN A 62 8.38 2.35 12.75
C ASN A 62 7.54 1.99 11.50
N ASP A 63 6.46 2.72 11.26
CA ASP A 63 5.47 2.38 10.26
C ASP A 63 4.82 3.64 9.68
N ILE A 64 4.25 3.50 8.49
CA ILE A 64 3.45 4.52 7.82
C ILE A 64 2.08 3.93 7.54
N THR A 65 1.03 4.64 7.92
CA THR A 65 -0.36 4.27 7.61
C THR A 65 -0.93 5.24 6.59
N ILE A 66 -1.48 4.70 5.50
CA ILE A 66 -1.98 5.45 4.35
C ILE A 66 -3.47 5.13 4.17
N ALA A 67 -4.31 6.16 4.09
CA ALA A 67 -5.67 6.01 3.58
C ALA A 67 -5.64 5.98 2.05
N GLY A 68 -5.87 4.83 1.43
CA GLY A 68 -5.96 4.67 -0.02
C GLY A 68 -7.42 4.78 -0.50
N LEU A 69 -7.68 5.64 -1.47
CA LEU A 69 -9.05 5.93 -1.93
C LEU A 69 -9.48 5.14 -3.18
N ASN A 70 -8.53 4.79 -4.06
CA ASN A 70 -8.79 4.04 -5.29
C ASN A 70 -7.48 3.36 -5.73
N PHE A 71 -7.16 2.22 -5.12
CA PHE A 71 -5.96 1.47 -5.45
C PHE A 71 -6.30 0.12 -6.04
N GLU A 72 -5.40 -0.38 -6.87
CA GLU A 72 -5.55 -1.65 -7.55
C GLU A 72 -4.96 -2.76 -6.70
N ILE A 73 -5.66 -3.88 -6.62
CA ILE A 73 -5.17 -5.15 -6.09
C ILE A 73 -5.20 -6.14 -7.26
N SER A 74 -4.02 -6.60 -7.69
CA SER A 74 -3.88 -7.62 -8.72
C SER A 74 -3.59 -8.98 -8.06
N GLU A 75 -4.36 -10.01 -8.41
CA GLU A 75 -4.14 -11.41 -8.00
C GLU A 75 -4.49 -12.35 -9.16
N ASN A 76 -3.57 -13.23 -9.56
CA ASN A 76 -3.79 -14.22 -10.64
C ASN A 76 -4.35 -13.62 -11.96
N GLU A 77 -3.78 -12.51 -12.43
CA GLU A 77 -4.24 -11.76 -13.64
C GLU A 77 -5.56 -10.99 -13.48
N GLU A 78 -6.29 -11.18 -12.39
CA GLU A 78 -7.47 -10.40 -12.07
C GLU A 78 -7.07 -9.10 -11.36
N VAL A 79 -7.76 -8.00 -11.70
CA VAL A 79 -7.56 -6.69 -11.09
C VAL A 79 -8.85 -6.26 -10.41
N SER A 80 -8.74 -5.88 -9.15
CA SER A 80 -9.81 -5.26 -8.39
C SER A 80 -9.43 -3.86 -7.95
N VAL A 81 -10.40 -2.96 -7.86
CA VAL A 81 -10.23 -1.60 -7.35
C VAL A 81 -10.81 -1.53 -5.95
N ALA A 82 -10.02 -1.05 -5.00
CA ALA A 82 -10.38 -0.98 -3.60
C ALA A 82 -10.04 0.38 -2.98
N SER A 83 -10.70 0.68 -1.87
CA SER A 83 -10.27 1.69 -0.91
C SER A 83 -10.05 1.06 0.46
N GLY A 84 -9.25 1.68 1.31
CA GLY A 84 -8.99 1.19 2.66
C GLY A 84 -7.73 1.78 3.27
N SER A 85 -7.26 1.14 4.34
CA SER A 85 -6.04 1.53 5.05
C SER A 85 -4.89 0.59 4.69
N ILE A 86 -3.73 1.18 4.40
CA ILE A 86 -2.48 0.48 4.06
C ILE A 86 -1.44 0.85 5.11
N LYS A 87 -1.02 -0.11 5.92
CA LYS A 87 0.07 0.07 6.88
C LYS A 87 1.34 -0.59 6.34
N LEU A 88 2.43 0.15 6.31
CA LEU A 88 3.76 -0.29 5.88
C LEU A 88 4.74 -0.24 7.06
N GLU A 89 5.22 -1.38 7.52
CA GLU A 89 6.23 -1.46 8.59
C GLU A 89 7.64 -1.32 8.00
N LEU A 90 8.09 -0.06 7.86
CA LEU A 90 9.37 0.31 7.25
C LEU A 90 10.54 0.36 8.25
N GLY A 91 10.29 0.11 9.54
CA GLY A 91 11.33 0.21 10.56
C GLY A 91 11.83 1.65 10.74
N ASP A 92 13.14 1.79 10.90
CA ASP A 92 13.80 3.08 11.10
C ASP A 92 13.69 4.01 9.87
N ASP A 93 13.39 3.46 8.69
CA ASP A 93 13.25 4.22 7.44
C ASP A 93 11.90 4.93 7.30
N SER A 94 10.91 4.59 8.14
CA SER A 94 9.57 5.17 8.11
C SER A 94 9.58 6.70 8.15
N LYS A 95 10.45 7.31 8.96
CA LYS A 95 10.58 8.76 9.06
C LYS A 95 11.16 9.40 7.80
N SER A 96 12.14 8.75 7.17
CA SER A 96 12.79 9.22 5.94
C SER A 96 11.81 9.18 4.77
N TRP A 97 11.12 8.05 4.61
CA TRP A 97 10.04 7.90 3.63
C TRP A 97 8.95 8.95 3.82
N TYR A 98 8.51 9.15 5.06
CA TYR A 98 7.45 10.11 5.32
C TYR A 98 7.83 11.53 4.91
N LYS A 99 9.04 11.95 5.27
CA LYS A 99 9.55 13.29 4.97
C LYS A 99 9.78 13.51 3.48
N GLU A 100 10.30 12.52 2.75
CA GLU A 100 10.55 12.69 1.30
C GLU A 100 9.27 12.68 0.47
N LEU A 101 8.26 11.89 0.85
CA LEU A 101 7.08 11.68 0.02
C LEU A 101 5.88 12.55 0.40
N TRP A 102 5.76 12.95 1.67
CA TRP A 102 4.58 13.66 2.19
C TRP A 102 4.89 14.79 3.18
N GLY A 103 6.17 15.09 3.43
CA GLY A 103 6.62 16.10 4.39
C GLY A 103 6.96 17.46 3.81
#